data_AF-A0A524AVH0-F1
#
_entry.id   AF-A0A524AVH0-F1
#
_cell.length_a   1.000
_cell.length_b   1.000
_cell.length_c   1.000
_cell.angle_alpha   90.00
_cell.angle_beta   90.00
_cell.angle_gamma   90.00
#
_symmetry.space_group_name_H-M   'P 1'
#
loop_
_entity.id
_entity.type
_entity.pdbx_description
1 polymer ?
#
loop_
_entity_poly.entity_id
_entity_poly.type
_entity_poly.pdbx_seq_one_letter_code
_entity_poly.pdbx_strand_id
1 'polypeptide(L)'
;LLGILNSALVTFYYRNRLITNRRSIAQLKKVHLDAIPIRTINFDDPADAARHDKMVALVERMLALHEKLAAATIPADKELYQRQIEATDRQIEGLVYELYGLAEEEIKIVEEVTQ
;
A
#
# COMPACT_ATOMS: atom_id res chain seq x y z
N LEU A 1 -0.48 7.87 -5.98
CA LEU A 1 -1.28 8.03 -4.73
C LEU A 1 -1.92 6.71 -4.26
N LEU A 2 -2.57 5.95 -5.15
CA LEU A 2 -3.25 4.70 -4.78
C LEU A 2 -2.34 3.68 -4.08
N GLY A 3 -1.09 3.51 -4.55
CA GLY A 3 -0.12 2.59 -3.92
C GLY A 3 0.26 2.95 -2.49
N ILE A 4 0.32 4.24 -2.15
CA ILE A 4 0.59 4.68 -0.76
C ILE A 4 -0.63 4.38 0.11
N LEU A 5 -1.83 4.71 -0.37
CA LEU A 5 -3.08 4.52 0.38
C LEU A 5 -3.41 3.05 0.65
N ASN A 6 -2.98 2.14 -0.24
CA ASN A 6 -3.22 0.71 -0.09
C ASN A 6 -2.13 -0.01 0.73
N SER A 7 -1.09 0.70 1.18
CA SER A 7 0.02 0.10 1.92
C SER A 7 -0.31 -0.19 3.39
N ALA A 8 0.34 -1.22 3.95
CA ALA A 8 0.28 -1.51 5.39
C ALA A 8 0.72 -0.33 6.26
N LEU A 9 1.63 0.52 5.79
CA LEU A 9 2.08 1.73 6.49
C LEU A 9 0.95 2.72 6.76
N VAL A 10 0.11 3.00 5.76
CA VAL A 10 -1.04 3.90 5.93
C VAL A 10 -2.10 3.25 6.81
N THR A 11 -2.31 1.94 6.66
CA THR A 11 -3.22 1.17 7.52
C THR A 11 -2.78 1.19 8.98
N PHE A 12 -1.48 1.02 9.25
CA PHE A 12 -0.87 1.13 10.57
C PHE A 12 -1.02 2.53 11.16
N TYR A 13 -0.66 3.56 10.39
CA TYR A 13 -0.77 4.95 10.82
C TYR A 13 -2.23 5.30 11.15
N TYR A 14 -3.16 4.83 10.33
CA TYR A 14 -4.59 5.00 10.56
C TYR A 14 -5.07 4.27 11.82
N ARG A 15 -4.74 2.97 11.97
CA ARG A 15 -5.13 2.16 13.13
C ARG A 15 -4.57 2.70 14.44
N ASN A 16 -3.32 3.17 14.44
CA ASN A 16 -2.61 3.55 15.65
C ASN A 16 -2.83 5.01 16.05
N ARG A 17 -3.02 5.93 15.09
CA ARG A 17 -3.20 7.37 15.39
C ARG A 17 -4.60 7.94 15.19
N LEU A 18 -5.43 7.35 14.32
CA LEU A 18 -6.66 7.98 13.87
C LEU A 18 -7.94 7.26 14.37
N ILE A 19 -7.83 6.01 14.85
CA ILE A 19 -8.96 5.31 15.48
C ILE A 19 -9.12 5.79 16.93
N THR A 20 -10.04 6.72 17.15
CA THR A 20 -10.50 7.10 18.51
C THR A 20 -11.58 6.14 19.05
N ASN A 21 -12.15 5.27 18.21
CA ASN A 21 -13.24 4.36 18.58
C ASN A 21 -13.06 2.97 17.94
N ARG A 22 -12.49 2.01 18.68
CA ARG A 22 -12.19 0.63 18.20
C ARG A 22 -13.42 -0.23 17.88
N ARG A 23 -14.65 0.23 18.19
CA ARG A 23 -15.91 -0.55 18.06
C ARG A 23 -16.90 0.00 17.03
N SER A 24 -16.56 1.05 16.27
CA SER A 24 -17.47 1.66 15.30
C SER A 24 -16.82 1.83 13.93
N ILE A 25 -17.64 2.11 12.92
CA ILE A 25 -17.24 2.30 11.52
C ILE A 25 -16.12 3.34 11.47
N ALA A 26 -15.00 3.00 10.83
CA ALA A 26 -13.84 3.86 10.67
C ALA A 26 -14.25 5.19 10.01
N GLN A 27 -14.43 6.24 10.81
CA GLN A 27 -14.78 7.56 10.29
C GLN A 27 -13.51 8.26 9.82
N LEU A 28 -13.22 8.16 8.52
CA LEU A 28 -12.16 8.94 7.88
C LEU A 28 -12.63 10.40 7.77
N LYS A 29 -12.26 11.26 8.73
CA LYS A 29 -12.50 12.70 8.61
C LYS A 29 -11.40 13.33 7.76
N LYS A 30 -11.73 14.35 6.97
CA LYS A 30 -10.78 15.09 6.10
C LYS A 30 -9.51 15.54 6.85
N VAL A 31 -9.66 16.00 8.09
CA VAL A 31 -8.55 16.39 8.99
C VAL A 31 -7.57 15.26 9.32
N HIS A 32 -8.01 14.00 9.24
CA HIS A 32 -7.18 12.81 9.46
C HIS A 32 -6.45 12.38 8.18
N LEU A 33 -6.98 12.71 6.99
CA LEU A 33 -6.29 12.54 5.71
C LEU A 33 -5.10 13.51 5.58
N ASP A 34 -5.27 14.76 6.02
CA ASP A 34 -4.20 15.77 5.99
C ASP A 34 -3.03 15.44 6.95
N ALA A 35 -3.28 14.59 7.96
CA ALA A 35 -2.27 14.12 8.90
C ALA A 35 -1.47 12.92 8.40
N ILE A 36 -1.86 12.31 7.27
CA ILE A 36 -1.06 11.26 6.64
C ILE A 36 0.17 11.95 6.05
N PRO A 37 1.40 11.58 6.43
CA PRO A 37 2.59 12.14 5.83
C PRO A 37 2.71 11.62 4.39
N ILE A 38 1.97 12.20 3.45
CA ILE A 38 2.12 11.91 2.03
C ILE A 38 3.29 12.75 1.57
N ARG A 39 4.47 12.12 1.45
CA ARG A 39 5.65 12.78 0.90
C ARG A 39 5.31 13.24 -0.51
N THR A 40 5.37 14.55 -0.73
CA THR A 40 5.24 15.13 -2.07
C THR A 40 6.44 14.67 -2.89
N ILE A 41 6.18 13.92 -3.95
CA ILE A 41 7.21 13.38 -4.85
C ILE A 41 7.93 14.56 -5.49
N ASN A 42 9.25 14.61 -5.36
CA ASN A 42 10.04 15.64 -6.00
C ASN A 42 10.45 15.17 -7.41
N PHE A 43 9.73 15.64 -8.44
CA PHE A 43 10.03 15.29 -9.82
C PHE A 43 11.36 15.87 -10.34
N ASP A 44 11.96 16.81 -9.62
CA ASP A 44 13.30 17.35 -9.92
C ASP A 44 14.44 16.41 -9.46
N ASP A 45 14.14 15.40 -8.63
CA ASP A 45 15.09 14.34 -8.27
C ASP A 45 14.84 13.09 -9.14
N PRO A 46 15.77 12.71 -10.03
CA PRO A 46 15.62 11.56 -10.91
C PRO A 46 15.50 10.23 -10.14
N ALA A 47 16.04 10.15 -8.92
CA ALA A 47 15.86 8.97 -8.08
C ALA A 47 14.41 8.87 -7.55
N ASP A 48 13.77 9.99 -7.27
CA ASP A 48 12.38 10.05 -6.79
C ASP A 48 11.39 9.80 -7.92
N ALA A 49 11.66 10.33 -9.12
CA ALA A 49 10.91 10.02 -10.34
C ALA A 49 10.97 8.51 -10.67
N ALA A 50 12.16 7.90 -10.62
CA ALA A 50 12.31 6.46 -10.86
C ALA A 50 11.58 5.59 -9.83
N ARG A 51 11.54 6.02 -8.55
CA ARG A 51 10.73 5.35 -7.50
C ARG A 51 9.24 5.48 -7.79
N HIS A 52 8.79 6.66 -8.19
CA HIS A 52 7.40 6.89 -8.58
C HIS A 52 6.99 6.01 -9.77
N ASP A 53 7.80 5.95 -10.83
CA ASP A 53 7.49 5.18 -12.03
C ASP A 53 7.41 3.68 -11.73
N LYS A 54 8.30 3.16 -10.86
CA LYS A 54 8.19 1.79 -10.35
C LYS A 54 6.89 1.55 -9.59
N MET A 55 6.51 2.47 -8.71
CA MET A 55 5.25 2.42 -7.98
C MET A 55 4.04 2.43 -8.91
N VAL A 56 4.03 3.26 -9.96
CA VAL A 56 2.97 3.30 -10.97
C VAL A 56 2.87 1.96 -11.69
N ALA A 57 4.00 1.42 -12.16
CA ALA A 57 4.02 0.14 -12.89
C ALA A 57 3.49 -1.04 -12.04
N LEU A 58 3.79 -1.06 -10.74
CA LEU A 58 3.26 -2.08 -9.83
C LEU A 58 1.75 -1.93 -9.60
N VAL A 59 1.27 -0.70 -9.44
CA VAL A 59 -0.18 -0.43 -9.27
C VAL A 59 -0.95 -0.80 -10.54
N GLU A 60 -0.43 -0.47 -11.73
CA GLU A 60 -1.03 -0.88 -13.00
C GLU A 60 -1.07 -2.40 -13.13
N ARG A 61 0.01 -3.08 -12.75
CA ARG A 61 0.06 -4.54 -12.72
C ARG A 61 -0.97 -5.12 -11.76
N MET A 62 -1.12 -4.55 -10.56
CA MET A 62 -2.10 -4.98 -9.57
C MET A 62 -3.54 -4.83 -10.08
N LEU A 63 -3.86 -3.70 -10.73
CA LEU A 63 -5.18 -3.48 -11.34
C LEU A 63 -5.47 -4.52 -12.45
N ALA A 64 -4.51 -4.75 -13.34
CA ALA A 64 -4.65 -5.75 -14.40
C ALA A 64 -4.82 -7.18 -13.85
N LEU A 65 -4.16 -7.51 -12.73
CA LEU A 65 -4.32 -8.81 -12.06
C LEU A 65 -5.70 -8.94 -11.41
N HIS A 66 -6.23 -7.89 -10.80
CA HIS A 66 -7.59 -7.88 -10.27
C HIS A 66 -8.66 -8.03 -11.35
N GLU A 67 -8.48 -7.39 -12.51
CA GLU A 67 -9.37 -7.61 -13.66
C GLU A 67 -9.34 -9.06 -14.15
N LYS A 68 -8.15 -9.65 -14.26
CA LYS A 68 -7.99 -11.07 -14.63
C LYS A 68 -8.59 -12.02 -13.60
N LEU A 69 -8.46 -11.71 -12.31
CA LEU A 69 -9.08 -12.49 -11.24
C LEU A 69 -10.61 -12.43 -11.32
N ALA A 70 -11.17 -11.24 -11.60
CA ALA A 70 -12.61 -11.06 -11.76
C ALA A 70 -13.17 -11.76 -13.00
N ALA A 71 -12.41 -11.78 -14.10
CA ALA A 71 -12.77 -12.49 -15.33
C ALA A 71 -12.52 -14.02 -15.27
N ALA A 72 -11.62 -14.47 -14.38
CA ALA A 72 -11.29 -15.89 -14.26
C ALA A 72 -12.48 -16.72 -13.76
N THR A 73 -12.81 -17.76 -14.50
CA THR A 73 -13.85 -18.74 -14.13
C THR A 73 -13.24 -20.01 -13.54
N ILE A 74 -11.96 -20.28 -13.83
CA ILE A 74 -11.22 -21.46 -13.40
C ILE A 74 -10.64 -21.24 -12.00
N PRO A 75 -10.89 -22.12 -11.01
CA PRO A 75 -10.35 -21.98 -9.66
C PRO A 75 -8.82 -21.93 -9.59
N ALA A 76 -8.12 -22.72 -10.41
CA ALA A 76 -6.66 -22.72 -10.46
C ALA A 76 -6.08 -21.37 -10.95
N ASP A 77 -6.74 -20.73 -11.94
CA ASP A 77 -6.34 -19.41 -12.42
C ASP A 77 -6.60 -18.34 -11.36
N LYS A 78 -7.71 -18.44 -10.62
CA LYS A 78 -7.99 -17.55 -9.49
C LYS A 78 -6.89 -17.63 -8.43
N GLU A 79 -6.48 -18.83 -8.04
CA GLU A 79 -5.37 -19.00 -7.08
C GLU A 79 -4.05 -18.44 -7.63
N LEU A 80 -3.77 -18.63 -8.91
CA LEU A 80 -2.57 -18.09 -9.55
C LEU A 80 -2.58 -16.56 -9.53
N TYR A 81 -3.68 -15.93 -9.92
CA TYR A 81 -3.82 -14.47 -9.90
C TYR A 81 -3.78 -13.91 -8.47
N GLN A 82 -4.40 -14.60 -7.51
CA GLN A 82 -4.36 -14.22 -6.10
C GLN A 82 -2.92 -14.21 -5.56
N ARG A 83 -2.12 -15.25 -5.83
CA ARG A 83 -0.71 -15.29 -5.44
C ARG A 83 0.12 -14.19 -6.11
N GLN A 84 -0.19 -13.86 -7.36
CA GLN A 84 0.48 -12.76 -8.06
C GLN A 84 0.10 -11.39 -7.48
N ILE A 85 -1.14 -11.21 -7.04
CA ILE A 85 -1.59 -10.00 -6.34
C ILE A 85 -0.82 -9.87 -5.03
N GLU A 86 -0.78 -10.91 -4.20
CA GLU A 86 -0.03 -10.91 -2.94
C GLU A 86 1.46 -10.62 -3.13
N ALA A 87 2.07 -11.16 -4.19
CA ALA A 87 3.46 -10.87 -4.50
C ALA A 87 3.67 -9.41 -4.93
N THR A 88 2.73 -8.85 -5.69
CA THR A 88 2.76 -7.45 -6.13
C THR A 88 2.55 -6.50 -4.94
N ASP A 89 1.67 -6.87 -4.01
CA ASP A 89 1.39 -6.10 -2.79
C ASP A 89 2.64 -5.99 -1.91
N ARG A 90 3.33 -7.11 -1.67
CA ARG A 90 4.63 -7.11 -0.96
C ARG A 90 5.70 -6.24 -1.64
N GLN A 91 5.70 -6.18 -2.97
CA GLN A 91 6.62 -5.31 -3.71
C GLN A 91 6.27 -3.82 -3.52
N ILE A 92 4.98 -3.49 -3.46
CA ILE A 92 4.51 -2.14 -3.16
C ILE A 92 4.90 -1.75 -1.73
N GLU A 93 4.70 -2.64 -0.76
CA GLU A 93 5.09 -2.41 0.64
C GLU A 93 6.59 -2.14 0.78
N GLY A 94 7.44 -2.96 0.16
CA GLY A 94 8.89 -2.74 0.17
C GLY A 94 9.29 -1.37 -0.39
N LEU A 95 8.72 -0.97 -1.53
CA LEU A 95 8.97 0.36 -2.10
C LEU A 95 8.45 1.50 -1.20
N VAL A 96 7.33 1.29 -0.51
CA VAL A 96 6.82 2.26 0.46
C VAL A 96 7.77 2.36 1.65
N TYR A 97 8.24 1.24 2.21
CA TYR A 97 9.22 1.27 3.30
C TYR A 97 10.53 1.97 2.91
N GLU A 98 11.04 1.71 1.71
CA GLU A 98 12.19 2.42 1.15
C GLU A 98 11.93 3.93 0.99
N LEU A 99 10.74 4.33 0.53
CA LEU A 99 10.37 5.73 0.32
C LEU A 99 10.32 6.52 1.65
N TYR A 100 9.86 5.86 2.71
CA TYR A 100 9.77 6.42 4.05
C TYR A 100 11.01 6.17 4.91
N GLY A 101 11.98 5.39 4.42
CA GLY A 101 13.24 5.11 5.09
C GLY A 101 13.09 4.32 6.38
N LEU A 102 12.10 3.42 6.46
CA LEU A 102 11.85 2.64 7.67
C LEU A 102 12.99 1.63 7.90
N ALA A 103 13.41 1.50 9.15
CA ALA A 103 14.32 0.44 9.58
C ALA A 103 13.58 -0.91 9.73
N GLU A 104 14.33 -2.02 9.74
CA GLU A 104 13.73 -3.37 9.88
C GLU A 104 12.88 -3.51 11.14
N GLU A 105 13.26 -2.83 12.23
CA GLU A 105 12.50 -2.79 13.48
C GLU A 105 11.16 -2.07 13.32
N GLU A 106 11.12 -1.01 12.53
CA GLU A 106 9.91 -0.24 12.24
C GLU A 106 8.99 -1.01 11.29
N ILE A 107 9.55 -1.70 10.30
CA ILE A 107 8.81 -2.58 9.39
C ILE A 107 8.10 -3.69 10.18
N LYS A 108 8.82 -4.36 11.11
CA LYS A 108 8.22 -5.39 11.97
C LYS A 108 7.04 -4.87 12.78
N ILE A 109 7.13 -3.67 13.34
CA ILE A 109 6.04 -3.05 14.09
C ILE A 109 4.82 -2.79 13.19
N VAL A 110 5.04 -2.36 11.95
CA VAL A 110 3.97 -2.16 10.96
C VAL A 110 3.30 -3.48 10.60
N GLU A 111 4.06 -4.53 10.35
CA GLU A 111 3.53 -5.86 10.01
C GLU A 111 2.77 -6.52 11.18
N GLU A 112 3.30 -6.44 12.41
CA GLU A 112 2.67 -7.01 13.62
C GLU A 112 1.29 -6.42 13.93
N VAL A 113 1.05 -5.15 13.56
CA VAL A 113 -0.22 -4.46 13.83
C VAL A 113 -1.21 -4.61 12.66
N THR A 114 -0.73 -5.07 11.51
CA THR A 114 -1.54 -5.21 10.29
C THR A 114 -1.99 -6.66 10.05
N GLN A 115 -1.27 -7.67 10.57
CA GLN A 115 -1.74 -9.07 10.72
C GLN A 115 -2.91 -9.20 11.70
#